data_AF-A0A9E2H788-F1
#
_entry.id   AF-A0A9E2H788-F1
#
_cell.length_a   1.000
_cell.length_b   1.000
_cell.length_c   1.000
_cell.angle_alpha   90.00
_cell.angle_beta   90.00
_cell.angle_gamma   90.00
#
_symmetry.space_group_name_H-M   'P 1'
#
loop_
_entity.id
_entity.type
_entity.pdbx_description
1 polymer ?
#
loop_
_entity_poly.entity_id
_entity_poly.type
_entity_poly.pdbx_seq_one_letter_code
_entity_poly.pdbx_strand_id
1 'polypeptide(L)'
;MGLRNLHQSQKNSTPSTRCRPKFPFSYPTIHPYQYPIELIERCVLALTNKDDWVFDPYCGVGSALIAGLKHNRKAIGVDKEPEYIKIAKQRIEDFYTGKLKIRPLGKPVFEPTGKEKVSKIPPEWKQNGNGDAE
;
A
#
# COMPACT_ATOMS: atom_id res chain seq x y z
N MET A 1 -53.75 30.18 -25.28
CA MET A 1 -52.63 29.23 -25.07
C MET A 1 -51.72 29.81 -23.99
N GLY A 2 -51.45 29.07 -22.91
CA GLY A 2 -50.50 29.48 -21.87
C GLY A 2 -51.09 29.50 -20.46
N LEU A 3 -51.49 28.33 -19.97
CA LEU A 3 -51.93 28.09 -18.59
C LEU A 3 -50.72 27.73 -17.70
N ARG A 4 -50.72 28.30 -16.48
CA ARG A 4 -50.29 27.76 -15.18
C ARG A 4 -48.86 27.20 -15.03
N ASN A 5 -48.13 27.66 -14.00
CA ASN A 5 -48.11 26.95 -12.71
C ASN A 5 -47.26 27.66 -11.63
N LEU A 6 -47.86 27.71 -10.43
CA LEU A 6 -47.25 27.92 -9.13
C LEU A 6 -46.46 26.67 -8.68
N HIS A 7 -45.65 26.86 -7.64
CA HIS A 7 -45.05 25.86 -6.73
C HIS A 7 -43.68 25.27 -7.13
N GLN A 8 -42.63 25.67 -6.41
CA GLN A 8 -41.96 24.86 -5.35
C GLN A 8 -40.70 25.60 -4.90
N SER A 9 -40.70 26.14 -3.69
CA SER A 9 -40.20 25.47 -2.48
C SER A 9 -38.69 25.21 -2.53
N GLN A 10 -37.96 26.19 -1.97
CA GLN A 10 -36.58 26.07 -1.53
C GLN A 10 -36.44 24.82 -0.63
N LYS A 11 -35.81 23.76 -1.15
CA LYS A 11 -35.34 22.64 -0.34
C LYS A 11 -33.82 22.68 -0.33
N ASN A 12 -33.28 23.40 0.65
CA ASN A 12 -31.88 23.31 1.05
C ASN A 12 -31.64 21.90 1.60
N SER A 13 -31.34 20.96 0.71
CA SER A 13 -30.86 19.65 1.09
C SER A 13 -29.39 19.78 1.43
N THR A 14 -29.10 19.80 2.74
CA THR A 14 -27.76 19.57 3.26
C THR A 14 -27.20 18.31 2.59
N PRO A 15 -26.05 18.33 1.89
CA PRO A 15 -25.35 17.10 1.65
C PRO A 15 -24.81 16.70 3.02
N SER A 16 -25.55 15.78 3.66
CA SER A 16 -25.07 14.86 4.68
C SER A 16 -23.56 14.72 4.53
N THR A 17 -22.81 15.30 5.46
CA THR A 17 -21.40 15.03 5.65
C THR A 17 -21.30 13.57 6.02
N ARG A 18 -21.37 12.71 5.01
CA ARG A 18 -20.95 11.32 5.07
C ARG A 18 -19.50 11.42 5.49
N CYS A 19 -19.28 11.22 6.78
CA CYS A 19 -17.99 11.06 7.41
C CYS A 19 -17.35 9.85 6.73
N ARG A 20 -16.75 10.06 5.55
CA ARG A 20 -15.78 9.13 5.00
C ARG A 20 -14.57 9.30 5.92
N PRO A 21 -14.21 8.30 6.74
CA PRO A 21 -12.94 8.35 7.42
C PRO A 21 -11.88 8.46 6.32
N LYS A 22 -11.20 9.62 6.26
CA LYS A 22 -9.98 9.78 5.47
C LYS A 22 -8.92 8.94 6.17
N PHE A 23 -8.93 7.63 5.93
CA PHE A 23 -7.76 6.81 6.18
C PHE A 23 -6.68 7.30 5.21
N PRO A 24 -5.54 7.84 5.67
CA PRO A 24 -4.44 8.19 4.78
C PRO A 24 -3.66 6.92 4.39
N PHE A 25 -4.36 5.81 4.15
CA PHE A 25 -3.83 4.62 3.52
C PHE A 25 -4.15 4.67 2.02
N SER A 26 -3.87 5.82 1.40
CA SER A 26 -3.66 5.85 -0.04
C SER A 26 -2.28 5.22 -0.22
N TYR A 27 -2.23 3.95 -0.63
CA TYR A 27 -1.03 3.47 -1.31
C TYR A 27 -0.94 4.31 -2.58
N PRO A 28 0.02 5.25 -2.71
CA PRO A 28 0.15 6.04 -3.93
C PRO A 28 0.94 5.19 -4.94
N THR A 29 0.49 3.95 -5.15
CA THR A 29 1.11 3.02 -6.08
C THR A 29 0.17 2.92 -7.27
N ILE A 30 0.75 3.09 -8.45
CA ILE A 30 0.07 2.99 -9.75
C ILE A 30 -0.64 1.62 -9.88
N HIS A 31 -0.22 0.64 -9.08
CA HIS A 31 -0.90 -0.65 -8.91
C HIS A 31 -1.39 -0.91 -7.49
N PRO A 32 -2.56 -1.54 -7.34
CA PRO A 32 -3.15 -1.87 -6.04
C PRO A 32 -2.36 -2.92 -5.23
N TYR A 33 -1.48 -3.70 -5.86
CA TYR A 33 -0.79 -4.84 -5.25
C TYR A 33 0.75 -4.70 -5.23
N GLN A 34 1.28 -3.51 -4.93
CA GLN A 34 2.72 -3.32 -4.83
C GLN A 34 3.24 -3.57 -3.41
N TYR A 35 4.07 -4.60 -3.24
CA TYR A 35 4.79 -4.82 -1.98
C TYR A 35 5.91 -3.78 -1.76
N PRO A 36 6.18 -3.39 -0.50
CA PRO A 36 7.36 -2.61 -0.15
C PRO A 36 8.64 -3.34 -0.56
N ILE A 37 9.56 -2.64 -1.25
CA ILE A 37 10.85 -3.24 -1.68
C ILE A 37 11.66 -3.73 -0.47
N GLU A 38 11.62 -2.99 0.65
CA GLU A 38 12.28 -3.37 1.91
C GLU A 38 11.93 -4.80 2.36
N LEU A 39 10.69 -5.22 2.18
CA LEU A 39 10.24 -6.52 2.65
C LEU A 39 10.98 -7.65 1.91
N ILE A 40 11.11 -7.52 0.59
CA ILE A 40 11.78 -8.51 -0.26
C ILE A 40 13.30 -8.40 -0.14
N GLU A 41 13.82 -7.19 0.11
CA GLU A 41 15.23 -6.92 0.37
C GLU A 41 15.81 -7.82 1.46
N ARG A 42 15.04 -8.06 2.53
CA ARG A 42 15.44 -8.98 3.62
C ARG A 42 15.66 -10.41 3.11
N CYS A 43 14.75 -10.92 2.28
CA CYS A 43 14.86 -12.26 1.72
C CYS A 43 16.06 -12.37 0.77
N VAL A 44 16.25 -11.37 -0.10
CA VAL A 44 17.39 -11.33 -1.03
C VAL A 44 18.71 -11.35 -0.28
N LEU A 45 18.86 -10.50 0.75
CA LEU A 45 20.09 -10.45 1.55
C LEU A 45 20.33 -11.72 2.36
N ALA A 46 19.28 -12.40 2.82
CA ALA A 46 19.41 -13.63 3.59
C ALA A 46 19.74 -14.86 2.72
N LEU A 47 19.30 -14.88 1.46
CA LEU A 47 19.35 -16.07 0.59
C LEU A 47 20.37 -15.98 -0.54
N THR A 48 20.98 -14.82 -0.79
CA THR A 48 21.88 -14.60 -1.93
C THR A 48 23.11 -13.77 -1.57
N ASN A 49 24.21 -14.05 -2.25
CA ASN A 49 25.43 -13.25 -2.20
C ASN A 49 25.44 -12.18 -3.29
N LYS A 50 26.48 -11.34 -3.30
CA LYS A 50 26.72 -10.40 -4.38
C LYS A 50 26.95 -11.16 -5.70
N ASP A 51 26.51 -10.59 -6.82
CA ASP A 51 26.64 -11.14 -8.18
C ASP A 51 25.82 -12.41 -8.48
N ASP A 52 25.11 -12.96 -7.49
CA ASP A 52 24.13 -14.03 -7.68
C ASP A 52 22.92 -13.60 -8.52
N TRP A 53 22.17 -14.59 -9.02
CA TRP A 53 20.93 -14.39 -9.75
C TRP A 53 19.70 -14.48 -8.83
N VAL A 54 18.86 -13.46 -8.89
CA VAL A 54 17.51 -13.44 -8.30
C VAL A 54 16.51 -13.68 -9.42
N PHE A 55 15.75 -14.76 -9.34
CA PHE A 55 14.70 -15.09 -10.31
C PHE A 55 13.31 -15.00 -9.67
N ASP A 56 12.39 -14.29 -10.32
CA ASP A 56 11.00 -14.16 -9.90
C ASP A 56 10.04 -14.49 -11.07
N PRO A 57 9.35 -15.64 -11.04
CA PRO A 57 8.44 -16.07 -12.12
C PRO A 57 7.10 -15.31 -12.14
N TYR A 58 6.81 -14.49 -11.13
CA TYR A 58 5.58 -13.69 -11.01
C TYR A 58 5.92 -12.27 -10.57
N CYS A 59 6.85 -11.65 -11.29
CA CYS A 59 7.51 -10.43 -10.82
C CYS A 59 6.58 -9.21 -10.75
N GLY A 60 5.45 -9.22 -11.46
CA GLY A 60 4.49 -8.12 -11.51
C GLY A 60 5.18 -6.80 -11.82
N VAL A 61 5.10 -5.86 -10.87
CA VAL A 61 5.71 -4.54 -10.96
C VAL A 61 7.21 -4.51 -10.62
N GLY A 62 7.86 -5.65 -10.43
CA GLY A 62 9.31 -5.79 -10.31
C GLY A 62 9.93 -5.43 -8.95
N SER A 63 9.17 -5.50 -7.85
CA SER A 63 9.73 -5.16 -6.51
C SER A 63 10.90 -6.07 -6.11
N ALA A 64 10.84 -7.37 -6.41
CA ALA A 64 11.94 -8.31 -6.15
C ALA A 64 13.17 -8.04 -7.01
N LEU A 65 12.95 -7.69 -8.28
CA LEU A 65 14.04 -7.34 -9.22
C LEU A 65 14.81 -6.12 -8.73
N ILE A 66 14.09 -5.07 -8.33
CA ILE A 66 14.70 -3.84 -7.80
C ILE A 66 15.47 -4.13 -6.51
N ALA A 67 14.95 -5.00 -5.62
CA ALA A 67 15.67 -5.41 -4.42
C ALA A 67 17.01 -6.11 -4.75
N GLY A 68 17.02 -7.01 -5.73
CA GLY A 68 18.25 -7.65 -6.23
C GLY A 68 19.24 -6.64 -6.80
N LEU A 69 18.77 -5.81 -7.74
CA LEU A 69 19.60 -4.80 -8.41
C LEU A 69 20.21 -3.80 -7.43
N LYS A 70 19.44 -3.37 -6.42
CA LYS A 70 19.90 -2.47 -5.35
C LYS A 70 21.12 -2.99 -4.60
N HIS A 71 21.26 -4.31 -4.49
CA HIS A 71 22.35 -4.94 -3.77
C HIS A 71 23.42 -5.54 -4.68
N ASN A 72 23.51 -5.11 -5.94
CA ASN A 72 24.47 -5.65 -6.91
C ASN A 72 24.29 -7.16 -7.13
N ARG A 73 23.04 -7.62 -7.24
CA ARG A 73 22.69 -8.94 -7.76
C ARG A 73 22.15 -8.78 -9.18
N LYS A 74 22.22 -9.85 -9.96
CA LYS A 74 21.56 -9.94 -11.27
C LYS A 74 20.12 -10.38 -11.04
N ALA A 75 19.18 -9.88 -11.84
CA ALA A 75 17.77 -10.17 -11.63
C ALA A 75 17.07 -10.54 -12.95
N ILE A 76 16.21 -11.56 -12.90
CA ILE A 76 15.34 -11.98 -14.00
C ILE A 76 13.93 -12.07 -13.47
N GLY A 77 12.98 -11.44 -14.16
CA GLY A 77 11.57 -11.52 -13.82
C GLY A 77 10.73 -11.89 -15.02
N VAL A 78 9.73 -12.73 -14.78
CA VAL A 78 8.69 -13.06 -15.76
C VAL A 78 7.34 -12.67 -15.18
N ASP A 79 6.45 -12.19 -16.03
CA ASP A 79 5.04 -12.00 -15.72
C ASP A 79 4.23 -12.22 -17.00
N LYS A 80 2.98 -12.66 -16.83
CA LYS A 80 2.08 -12.90 -17.95
C LYS A 80 1.50 -11.59 -18.50
N GLU A 81 1.27 -10.61 -17.64
CA GLU A 81 0.58 -9.37 -18.01
C GLU A 81 1.59 -8.32 -18.52
N PRO A 82 1.51 -7.90 -19.80
CA PRO A 82 2.50 -7.00 -20.39
C PRO A 82 2.45 -5.60 -19.78
N GLU A 83 1.31 -5.18 -19.24
CA GLU A 83 1.15 -3.89 -18.55
C GLU A 83 2.04 -3.81 -17.29
N TYR A 84 2.12 -4.90 -16.52
CA TYR A 84 2.98 -4.98 -15.34
C TYR A 84 4.46 -4.95 -15.73
N ILE A 85 4.83 -5.65 -16.79
CA ILE A 85 6.21 -5.61 -17.33
C ILE A 85 6.60 -4.18 -17.75
N LYS A 86 5.70 -3.43 -18.39
CA LYS A 86 5.96 -2.04 -18.76
C LYS A 86 6.23 -1.18 -17.53
N ILE A 87 5.45 -1.37 -16.47
CA ILE A 87 5.58 -0.59 -15.23
C ILE A 87 6.80 -1.03 -14.42
N ALA A 88 7.15 -2.32 -14.42
CA ALA A 88 8.39 -2.83 -13.86
C ALA A 88 9.61 -2.20 -14.52
N LYS A 89 9.65 -2.13 -15.86
CA LYS A 89 10.72 -1.46 -16.62
C LYS A 89 10.86 0.00 -16.23
N GLN A 90 9.75 0.74 -16.20
CA GLN A 90 9.76 2.15 -15.78
C GLN A 90 10.27 2.32 -14.34
N ARG A 91 9.87 1.43 -13.42
CA ARG A 91 10.35 1.46 -12.03
C ARG A 91 11.84 1.16 -11.90
N ILE A 92 12.37 0.27 -12.74
CA ILE A 92 13.82 -0.03 -12.80
C ILE A 92 14.58 1.20 -13.31
N GLU A 93 14.08 1.89 -14.33
CA GLU A 93 14.65 3.16 -14.80
C GLU A 93 14.58 4.25 -13.72
N ASP A 94 13.43 4.40 -13.05
CA ASP A 94 13.26 5.34 -11.92
C ASP A 94 14.21 5.01 -10.76
N PHE A 95 14.55 3.73 -10.56
CA PHE A 95 15.53 3.30 -9.57
C PHE A 95 16.94 3.76 -9.96
N TYR A 96 17.39 3.52 -11.20
CA TYR A 96 18.72 3.95 -11.65
C TYR A 96 18.88 5.47 -11.71
N THR A 97 17.80 6.19 -12.02
CA THR A 97 17.78 7.67 -12.00
C THR A 97 17.64 8.27 -10.60
N GLY A 98 17.44 7.44 -9.57
CA GLY A 98 17.28 7.88 -8.17
C GLY A 98 15.93 8.55 -7.86
N LYS A 99 14.98 8.52 -8.81
CA LYS A 99 13.63 9.09 -8.65
C LYS A 99 12.70 8.21 -7.82
N LEU A 100 12.96 6.90 -7.78
CA LEU A 100 12.10 5.94 -7.11
C LEU A 100 12.14 6.12 -5.58
N LYS A 101 10.98 6.39 -4.98
CA LYS A 101 10.84 6.48 -3.51
C LYS A 101 10.84 5.09 -2.89
N ILE A 102 11.87 4.77 -2.12
CA ILE A 102 12.02 3.49 -1.43
C ILE A 102 12.07 3.73 0.08
N ARG A 103 11.41 2.85 0.85
CA ARG A 103 11.53 2.82 2.31
C ARG A 103 12.90 2.19 2.67
N PRO A 104 13.75 2.84 3.47
CA PRO A 104 15.04 2.29 3.83
C PRO A 104 14.89 1.05 4.73
N LEU A 105 15.84 0.13 4.61
CA LEU A 105 15.88 -1.10 5.40
C LEU A 105 16.04 -0.76 6.90
N GLY A 106 15.18 -1.35 7.74
CA GLY A 106 15.25 -1.20 9.18
C GLY A 106 14.47 -0.02 9.75
N LYS A 107 13.67 0.69 8.93
CA LYS A 107 12.74 1.70 9.46
C LYS A 107 11.70 1.00 10.34
N PRO A 108 11.51 1.39 11.63
CA PRO A 108 10.53 0.74 12.50
C PRO A 108 9.12 0.87 11.95
N VAL A 109 8.30 -0.16 12.19
CA VAL A 109 6.87 -0.11 11.87
C VAL A 109 6.24 1.01 12.70
N PHE A 110 5.30 1.74 12.09
CA PHE A 110 4.60 2.80 12.81
C PHE A 110 3.81 2.18 13.97
N GLU A 111 4.16 2.56 15.19
CA GLU A 111 3.42 2.18 16.38
C GLU A 111 2.36 3.25 16.67
N PRO A 112 1.06 2.91 16.64
CA PRO A 112 0.01 3.86 16.94
C PRO A 112 0.08 4.28 18.41
N THR A 113 -0.20 5.55 18.67
CA THR A 113 -0.15 6.11 20.04
C THR A 113 -1.36 5.70 20.90
N GLY A 114 -2.27 4.87 20.35
CA GLY A 114 -3.50 4.42 21.03
C GLY A 114 -4.60 5.49 21.07
N LYS A 115 -4.30 6.71 20.59
CA LYS A 115 -5.26 7.81 20.45
C LYS A 115 -6.06 7.69 19.15
N GLU A 116 -5.54 6.99 18.14
CA GLU A 116 -6.20 6.78 16.86
C GLU A 116 -7.43 5.88 17.01
N LYS A 117 -8.51 6.18 16.28
CA LYS A 117 -9.75 5.38 16.30
C LYS A 117 -9.53 3.89 15.99
N VAL A 118 -8.55 3.59 15.14
CA VAL A 118 -8.22 2.23 14.68
C VAL A 118 -7.54 1.41 15.77
N SER A 119 -6.81 2.07 16.66
CA SER A 119 -6.00 1.44 17.70
C SER A 119 -6.69 1.41 19.05
N LYS A 120 -7.88 2.02 19.15
CA LYS A 120 -8.73 1.89 20.34
C LYS A 120 -9.46 0.56 20.28
N ILE A 121 -9.36 -0.19 21.38
CA ILE A 121 -10.20 -1.35 21.63
C ILE A 121 -11.67 -0.90 21.60
N PRO A 122 -12.53 -1.54 20.79
CA PRO A 122 -13.96 -1.26 20.79
C PRO A 122 -14.53 -1.36 22.21
N PRO A 123 -15.43 -0.45 22.62
CA PRO A 123 -15.99 -0.45 23.97
C PRO A 123 -16.68 -1.77 24.33
N GLU A 124 -17.20 -2.50 23.34
CA GLU A 124 -17.82 -3.81 23.47
C GLU A 124 -16.85 -4.90 23.97
N TRP A 125 -15.54 -4.73 23.76
CA TRP A 125 -14.51 -5.67 24.22
C TRP A 125 -13.96 -5.33 25.61
N LYS A 126 -14.42 -4.25 26.24
CA LYS A 126 -13.93 -3.80 27.56
C LYS A 126 -14.66 -4.44 28.75
N GLN A 127 -15.54 -5.42 28.53
CA GLN A 127 -16.25 -6.12 29.61
C GLN A 127 -16.31 -7.64 29.35
N ASN A 128 -15.49 -8.37 30.11
CA ASN A 128 -15.82 -9.58 30.87
C ASN A 128 -14.55 -10.03 31.60
N GLY A 129 -14.18 -9.28 32.64
CA GLY A 129 -13.08 -9.57 33.55
C GLY A 129 -13.56 -10.07 34.92
N ASN A 130 -14.69 -10.78 34.99
CA ASN A 130 -15.15 -11.46 36.19
C ASN A 130 -15.39 -12.95 35.84
N GLY A 131 -14.52 -13.82 36.36
CA GLY A 131 -14.47 -15.27 36.18
C GLY A 131 -13.07 -15.68 35.69
N ASP A 132 -12.18 -16.32 36.43
CA ASP A 132 -12.32 -17.13 37.64
C ASP A 132 -11.06 -16.98 38.50
N ALA A 133 -11.26 -16.62 39.77
CA ALA A 133 -10.26 -16.77 40.82
C ALA A 133 -10.95 -17.48 41.98
N GLU A 134 -11.09 -18.81 41.85
CA GLU A 134 -11.28 -19.74 42.96
C GLU A 134 -10.62 -21.08 42.61
#